data_AF-A0A7S1D1I4-F1
#
_entry.id   AF-A0A7S1D1I4-F1
#
_cell.length_a   1.000
_cell.length_b   1.000
_cell.length_c   1.000
_cell.angle_alpha   90.00
_cell.angle_beta   90.00
_cell.angle_gamma   90.00
#
_symmetry.space_group_name_H-M   'P 1'
#
loop_
_entity.id
_entity.type
_entity.pdbx_description
1 polymer ?
#
loop_
_entity_poly.entity_id
_entity_poly.type
_entity_poly.pdbx_seq_one_letter_code
_entity_poly.pdbx_strand_id
1 'polypeptide(L)'
;EVVRLLEDAVYHCGRNETDAATMSWDSAFGLYSGSLVHAYPMVESTGKFLYHMAESNCRRMKTCGSWNNETTGTSYISLYFFDGLRQGQTQLSSGQCTDVSNTKYQLKKILTTLLVQNWLVSIRELSLTTNNNNNNEDDKDIAWAETTAYSASVLPLLYDCNIHDAVHLHSLLRFKDDHIDYGYIKFTVEKYYPCINVTCAMVGGAYNAGANAYYEYAEPCKDNNSNNNNNNNHASVTATPSAVPAVLKPRGSPLNPKPSMEIPVANEENNNAGSNHHHHHDDDTWDEESPKIIRQNEHAIKVLIIMVGALWVALLIACVLLIQRPHNPTPQLFWQPREERQFT
;
A
#
# COMPACT_ATOMS: atom_id res chain seq x y z
N GLU A 1 1.02 2.31 14.54
CA GLU A 1 0.00 3.09 15.26
C GLU A 1 -1.41 2.50 15.23
N VAL A 2 -2.05 2.28 14.07
CA VAL A 2 -3.41 1.69 14.02
C VAL A 2 -3.52 0.38 14.82
N VAL A 3 -2.56 -0.55 14.68
CA VAL A 3 -2.53 -1.80 15.45
C VAL A 3 -2.46 -1.55 16.96
N ARG A 4 -1.69 -0.55 17.40
CA ARG A 4 -1.56 -0.17 18.82
C ARG A 4 -2.91 0.28 19.38
N LEU A 5 -3.65 1.11 18.65
CA LEU A 5 -4.99 1.56 19.05
C LEU A 5 -6.00 0.40 19.14
N LEU A 6 -5.91 -0.58 18.22
CA LEU A 6 -6.75 -1.78 18.30
C LEU A 6 -6.37 -2.68 19.50
N GLU A 7 -5.08 -2.73 19.87
CA GLU A 7 -4.60 -3.43 21.07
C GLU A 7 -5.08 -2.73 22.35
N ASP A 8 -5.02 -1.40 22.41
CA ASP A 8 -5.55 -0.59 23.51
C ASP A 8 -7.07 -0.83 23.68
N ALA A 9 -7.82 -0.88 22.57
CA ALA A 9 -9.26 -1.17 22.62
C ALA A 9 -9.56 -2.52 23.27
N VAL A 10 -8.80 -3.57 22.91
CA VAL A 10 -8.93 -4.90 23.52
C VAL A 10 -8.54 -4.87 25.01
N TYR A 11 -7.48 -4.15 25.34
CA TYR A 11 -7.01 -3.99 26.73
C TYR A 11 -8.08 -3.33 27.62
N HIS A 12 -8.66 -2.21 27.16
CA HIS A 12 -9.72 -1.51 27.89
C HIS A 12 -11.02 -2.32 27.96
N CYS A 13 -11.37 -3.05 26.90
CA CYS A 13 -12.52 -3.95 26.91
C CYS A 13 -12.40 -4.99 28.03
N GLY A 14 -11.23 -5.64 28.16
CA GLY A 14 -11.00 -6.65 29.21
C GLY A 14 -11.07 -6.11 30.65
N ARG A 15 -11.06 -4.78 30.82
CA ARG A 15 -11.18 -4.08 32.11
C ARG A 15 -12.57 -3.51 32.34
N ASN A 16 -13.51 -3.76 31.43
CA ASN A 16 -14.85 -3.14 31.40
C ASN A 16 -14.81 -1.60 31.31
N GLU A 17 -13.77 -1.05 30.68
CA GLU A 17 -13.61 0.39 30.43
C GLU A 17 -14.18 0.74 29.05
N THR A 18 -15.50 0.61 28.89
CA THR A 18 -16.20 0.65 27.57
C THR A 18 -15.92 1.93 26.77
N ASP A 19 -15.94 3.09 27.42
CA ASP A 19 -15.71 4.37 26.73
C ASP A 19 -14.28 4.47 26.19
N ALA A 20 -13.29 4.03 26.97
CA ALA A 20 -11.89 4.00 26.55
C ALA A 20 -11.67 2.97 25.43
N ALA A 21 -12.31 1.81 25.51
CA ALA A 21 -12.25 0.78 24.49
C ALA A 21 -12.82 1.28 23.15
N THR A 22 -14.00 1.92 23.19
CA THR A 22 -14.67 2.48 22.02
C THR A 22 -13.86 3.63 21.42
N MET A 23 -13.36 4.55 22.25
CA MET A 23 -12.53 5.66 21.79
C MET A 23 -11.28 5.18 21.06
N SER A 24 -10.58 4.17 21.59
CA SER A 24 -9.39 3.60 20.93
C SER A 24 -9.75 2.91 19.61
N TRP A 25 -10.87 2.18 19.56
CA TRP A 25 -11.34 1.53 18.33
C TRP A 25 -11.72 2.54 17.24
N ASP A 26 -12.48 3.58 17.59
CA ASP A 26 -12.87 4.65 16.66
C ASP A 26 -11.67 5.50 16.23
N SER A 27 -10.68 5.68 17.11
CA SER A 27 -9.41 6.34 16.75
C SER A 27 -8.64 5.51 15.71
N ALA A 28 -8.67 4.18 15.81
CA ALA A 28 -8.06 3.31 14.79
C ALA A 28 -8.77 3.45 13.43
N PHE A 29 -10.11 3.56 13.42
CA PHE A 29 -10.89 3.86 12.22
C PHE A 29 -10.47 5.20 11.61
N GLY A 30 -10.50 6.28 12.40
CA GLY A 30 -10.23 7.63 11.93
C GLY A 30 -8.79 7.79 11.43
N LEU A 31 -7.85 7.13 12.11
CA LEU A 31 -6.46 7.07 11.64
C LEU A 31 -6.40 6.36 10.29
N TYR A 32 -6.92 5.13 10.14
CA TYR A 32 -6.86 4.41 8.88
C TYR A 32 -7.49 5.15 7.69
N SER A 33 -8.69 5.70 7.88
CA SER A 33 -9.40 6.42 6.82
C SER A 33 -8.67 7.71 6.42
N GLY A 34 -8.04 8.38 7.38
CA GLY A 34 -7.48 9.71 7.21
C GLY A 34 -8.56 10.79 7.05
N SER A 35 -8.13 12.05 6.98
CA SER A 35 -9.00 13.24 6.96
C SER A 35 -9.39 13.73 5.56
N LEU A 36 -8.71 13.26 4.51
CA LEU A 36 -8.83 13.77 3.14
C LEU A 36 -9.62 12.85 2.20
N VAL A 37 -10.26 11.81 2.75
CA VAL A 37 -11.19 10.98 1.98
C VAL A 37 -12.43 11.81 1.65
N HIS A 38 -12.43 12.43 0.48
CA HIS A 38 -13.60 13.12 -0.07
C HIS A 38 -14.58 12.10 -0.67
N ALA A 39 -15.86 12.49 -0.70
CA ALA A 39 -16.97 11.64 -1.14
C ALA A 39 -16.77 11.02 -2.54
N TYR A 40 -17.45 9.90 -2.76
CA TYR A 40 -17.42 9.10 -3.98
C TYR A 40 -17.88 9.89 -5.23
N PRO A 41 -17.27 9.69 -6.43
CA PRO A 41 -16.14 8.81 -6.70
C PRO A 41 -14.81 9.46 -6.27
N MET A 42 -13.95 8.65 -5.66
CA MET A 42 -12.64 9.09 -5.18
C MET A 42 -11.75 9.49 -6.36
N VAL A 43 -11.45 10.78 -6.45
CA VAL A 43 -10.40 11.26 -7.34
C VAL A 43 -9.06 10.79 -6.78
N GLU A 44 -8.27 10.12 -7.62
CA GLU A 44 -7.11 9.28 -7.31
C GLU A 44 -5.96 9.96 -6.54
N SER A 45 -6.02 11.27 -6.30
CA SER A 45 -4.87 12.09 -5.92
C SER A 45 -4.97 12.81 -4.56
N THR A 46 -6.12 12.76 -3.88
CA THR A 46 -6.35 13.66 -2.73
C THR A 46 -6.12 13.02 -1.36
N GLY A 47 -6.31 11.71 -1.22
CA GLY A 47 -5.99 11.00 0.02
C GLY A 47 -4.47 10.90 0.25
N LYS A 48 -4.03 10.93 1.51
CA LYS A 48 -2.61 10.88 1.90
C LYS A 48 -2.29 9.84 2.99
N PHE A 49 -3.21 8.93 3.26
CA PHE A 49 -3.10 7.99 4.37
C PHE A 49 -3.39 6.53 3.96
N LEU A 50 -3.37 5.60 4.92
CA LEU A 50 -3.46 4.15 4.71
C LEU A 50 -4.59 3.71 3.79
N TYR A 51 -5.76 4.32 3.89
CA TYR A 51 -6.86 4.03 2.97
C TYR A 51 -6.47 4.30 1.51
N HIS A 52 -5.98 5.50 1.19
CA HIS A 52 -5.55 5.85 -0.17
C HIS A 52 -4.41 4.95 -0.65
N MET A 53 -3.49 4.63 0.26
CA MET A 53 -2.40 3.70 0.00
C MET A 53 -2.94 2.31 -0.40
N ALA A 54 -3.95 1.79 0.29
CA ALA A 54 -4.61 0.53 -0.06
C ALA A 54 -5.29 0.60 -1.43
N GLU A 55 -6.03 1.67 -1.72
CA GLU A 55 -6.70 1.88 -3.00
C GLU A 55 -5.73 2.03 -4.19
N SER A 56 -4.58 2.69 -3.97
CA SER A 56 -3.54 2.85 -4.99
C SER A 56 -2.85 1.51 -5.29
N ASN A 57 -2.43 0.79 -4.24
CA ASN A 57 -1.71 -0.46 -4.42
C ASN A 57 -2.58 -1.59 -4.94
N CYS A 58 -3.89 -1.58 -4.68
CA CYS A 58 -4.74 -2.65 -5.19
C CYS A 58 -4.70 -2.74 -6.72
N ARG A 59 -4.57 -1.61 -7.40
CA ARG A 59 -4.50 -1.57 -8.87
C ARG A 59 -3.16 -2.06 -9.37
N ARG A 60 -2.09 -1.65 -8.69
CA ARG A 60 -0.71 -2.05 -8.98
C ARG A 60 -0.48 -3.53 -8.70
N MET A 61 -1.18 -4.12 -7.73
CA MET A 61 -1.00 -5.51 -7.31
C MET A 61 -2.10 -6.45 -7.83
N LYS A 62 -3.10 -5.91 -8.55
CA LYS A 62 -4.33 -6.62 -8.97
C LYS A 62 -5.07 -7.29 -7.80
N THR A 63 -5.26 -6.52 -6.73
CA THR A 63 -5.94 -6.93 -5.50
C THR A 63 -7.14 -6.02 -5.17
N CYS A 64 -7.75 -5.40 -6.19
CA CYS A 64 -9.01 -4.69 -6.00
C CYS A 64 -10.20 -5.67 -6.04
N GLY A 65 -11.35 -5.20 -5.58
CA GLY A 65 -12.59 -5.95 -5.55
C GLY A 65 -12.66 -6.97 -4.40
N SER A 66 -13.86 -7.48 -4.14
CA SER A 66 -14.10 -8.50 -3.10
C SER A 66 -13.44 -9.84 -3.40
N TRP A 67 -13.23 -10.12 -4.70
CA TRP A 67 -12.57 -11.33 -5.20
C TRP A 67 -11.04 -11.23 -5.21
N ASN A 68 -10.48 -10.07 -4.87
CA ASN A 68 -9.05 -9.86 -4.72
C ASN A 68 -8.23 -10.20 -5.99
N ASN A 69 -8.76 -9.85 -7.17
CA ASN A 69 -8.17 -10.18 -8.46
C ASN A 69 -8.48 -9.13 -9.55
N GLU A 70 -9.02 -7.98 -9.16
CA GLU A 70 -9.40 -6.90 -10.06
C GLU A 70 -8.38 -5.76 -9.99
N THR A 71 -8.40 -4.87 -10.99
CA THR A 71 -7.57 -3.64 -11.03
C THR A 71 -8.38 -2.37 -10.83
N THR A 72 -9.69 -2.51 -10.57
CA THR A 72 -10.64 -1.41 -10.40
C THR A 72 -11.55 -1.68 -9.21
N GLY A 73 -12.21 -0.65 -8.70
CA GLY A 73 -13.07 -0.75 -7.52
C GLY A 73 -12.28 -0.55 -6.22
N THR A 74 -12.96 -0.80 -5.10
CA THR A 74 -12.36 -0.66 -3.76
C THR A 74 -11.33 -1.76 -3.52
N SER A 75 -10.22 -1.44 -2.85
CA SER A 75 -9.22 -2.44 -2.49
C SER A 75 -9.80 -3.55 -1.61
N TYR A 76 -9.34 -4.78 -1.81
CA TYR A 76 -9.65 -5.90 -0.91
C TYR A 76 -9.33 -5.56 0.55
N ILE A 77 -8.18 -4.92 0.78
CA ILE A 77 -7.72 -4.50 2.10
C ILE A 77 -8.74 -3.57 2.76
N SER A 78 -9.18 -2.50 2.09
CA SER A 78 -10.16 -1.57 2.67
C SER A 78 -11.51 -2.23 2.92
N LEU A 79 -11.98 -3.07 2.01
CA LEU A 79 -13.26 -3.79 2.18
C LEU A 79 -13.25 -4.62 3.46
N TYR A 80 -12.23 -5.45 3.63
CA TYR A 80 -12.12 -6.35 4.80
C TYR A 80 -11.76 -5.60 6.08
N PHE A 81 -10.98 -4.53 5.98
CA PHE A 81 -10.63 -3.71 7.14
C PHE A 81 -11.87 -3.01 7.72
N PHE A 82 -12.71 -2.40 6.88
CA PHE A 82 -13.93 -1.74 7.36
C PHE A 82 -15.00 -2.72 7.83
N ASP A 83 -15.10 -3.91 7.23
CA ASP A 83 -15.98 -4.96 7.74
C ASP A 83 -15.56 -5.41 9.14
N GLY A 84 -14.26 -5.67 9.35
CA GLY A 84 -13.73 -6.03 10.67
C GLY A 84 -13.89 -4.89 11.70
N LEU A 85 -13.73 -3.62 11.31
CA LEU A 85 -13.99 -2.49 12.22
C LEU A 85 -15.46 -2.43 12.66
N ARG A 86 -16.41 -2.66 11.75
CA ARG A 86 -17.85 -2.71 12.08
C ARG A 86 -18.17 -3.90 12.98
N GLN A 87 -17.59 -5.05 12.70
CA GLN A 87 -17.73 -6.25 13.51
C GLN A 87 -17.23 -6.00 14.94
N GLY A 88 -16.02 -5.46 15.08
CA GLY A 88 -15.44 -5.19 16.39
C GLY A 88 -16.19 -4.12 17.18
N GLN A 89 -16.77 -3.11 16.52
CA GLN A 89 -17.66 -2.15 17.17
C GLN A 89 -18.91 -2.83 17.76
N THR A 90 -19.50 -3.77 17.03
CA THR A 90 -20.66 -4.56 17.50
C THR A 90 -20.28 -5.48 18.66
N GLN A 91 -19.09 -6.08 18.62
CA GLN A 91 -18.57 -6.91 19.70
C GLN A 91 -18.26 -6.09 20.96
N LEU A 92 -17.69 -4.89 20.80
CA LEU A 92 -17.42 -3.95 21.89
C LEU A 92 -18.71 -3.52 22.59
N SER A 93 -19.74 -3.12 21.83
CA SER A 93 -21.04 -2.73 22.40
C SER A 93 -21.76 -3.89 23.11
N SER A 94 -21.42 -5.13 22.74
CA SER A 94 -21.95 -6.35 23.36
C SER A 94 -21.06 -6.91 24.49
N GLY A 95 -19.94 -6.25 24.82
CA GLY A 95 -18.98 -6.71 25.85
C GLY A 95 -18.20 -7.98 25.50
N GLN A 96 -18.15 -8.36 24.22
CA GLN A 96 -17.52 -9.61 23.73
C GLN A 96 -16.01 -9.45 23.50
N CYS A 97 -15.24 -9.17 24.56
CA CYS A 97 -13.82 -8.79 24.42
C CYS A 97 -12.92 -9.87 23.79
N THR A 98 -13.24 -11.15 23.98
CA THR A 98 -12.54 -12.25 23.30
C THR A 98 -12.71 -12.16 21.80
N ASP A 99 -13.91 -11.82 21.33
CA ASP A 99 -14.22 -11.69 19.91
C ASP A 99 -13.60 -10.43 19.32
N VAL A 100 -13.58 -9.32 20.07
CA VAL A 100 -12.83 -8.10 19.68
C VAL A 100 -11.35 -8.43 19.49
N SER A 101 -10.77 -9.22 20.40
CA SER A 101 -9.38 -9.67 20.29
C SER A 101 -9.13 -10.48 19.02
N ASN A 102 -10.03 -11.39 18.67
CA ASN A 102 -9.99 -12.18 17.43
C ASN A 102 -10.08 -11.27 16.19
N THR A 103 -11.03 -10.32 16.18
CA THR A 103 -11.20 -9.34 15.11
C THR A 103 -9.96 -8.49 14.93
N LYS A 104 -9.34 -8.01 16.03
CA LYS A 104 -8.05 -7.29 15.99
C LYS A 104 -6.96 -8.12 15.32
N TYR A 105 -6.85 -9.43 15.59
CA TYR A 105 -5.85 -10.28 14.92
C TYR A 105 -6.07 -10.33 13.40
N GLN A 106 -7.32 -10.39 12.94
CA GLN A 106 -7.63 -10.33 11.50
C GLN A 106 -7.27 -8.97 10.91
N LEU A 107 -7.62 -7.87 11.57
CA LEU A 107 -7.27 -6.51 11.14
C LEU A 107 -5.75 -6.29 11.09
N LYS A 108 -5.00 -6.81 12.06
CA LYS A 108 -3.52 -6.79 12.05
C LYS A 108 -2.97 -7.47 10.80
N LYS A 109 -3.49 -8.66 10.46
CA LYS A 109 -3.12 -9.39 9.25
C LYS A 109 -3.41 -8.59 7.96
N ILE A 110 -4.55 -7.89 7.90
CA ILE A 110 -4.88 -7.00 6.78
C ILE A 110 -3.88 -5.83 6.67
N LEU A 111 -3.51 -5.20 7.79
CA LEU A 111 -2.52 -4.11 7.79
C LEU A 111 -1.10 -4.59 7.47
N THR A 112 -0.72 -5.80 7.91
CA THR A 112 0.56 -6.42 7.51
C THR A 112 0.57 -6.68 6.01
N THR A 113 -0.54 -7.12 5.43
CA THR A 113 -0.66 -7.29 3.96
C THR A 113 -0.46 -5.95 3.25
N LEU A 114 -1.10 -4.87 3.72
CA LEU A 114 -0.91 -3.54 3.16
C LEU A 114 0.56 -3.12 3.21
N LEU A 115 1.23 -3.33 4.34
CA LEU A 115 2.63 -2.99 4.52
C LEU A 115 3.53 -3.75 3.52
N VAL A 116 3.32 -5.05 3.36
CA VAL A 116 4.08 -5.89 2.41
C VAL A 116 3.83 -5.46 0.96
N GLN A 117 2.57 -5.19 0.59
CA GLN A 117 2.23 -4.69 -0.75
C GLN A 117 2.97 -3.40 -1.08
N ASN A 118 2.95 -2.43 -0.16
CA ASN A 118 3.63 -1.16 -0.35
C ASN A 118 5.13 -1.32 -0.51
N TRP A 119 5.72 -2.16 0.33
CA TRP A 119 7.14 -2.42 0.26
C TRP A 119 7.53 -3.04 -1.09
N LEU A 120 6.82 -4.06 -1.56
CA LEU A 120 7.10 -4.67 -2.87
C LEU A 120 6.91 -3.68 -4.02
N VAL A 121 5.87 -2.84 -3.97
CA VAL A 121 5.68 -1.78 -4.95
C VAL A 121 6.87 -0.80 -4.92
N SER A 122 7.30 -0.36 -3.74
CA SER A 122 8.47 0.54 -3.60
C SER A 122 9.76 -0.08 -4.13
N ILE A 123 10.02 -1.37 -3.85
CA ILE A 123 11.21 -2.08 -4.35
C ILE A 123 11.16 -2.19 -5.87
N ARG A 124 9.97 -2.39 -6.45
CA ARG A 124 9.82 -2.46 -7.90
C ARG A 124 10.09 -1.11 -8.56
N GLU A 125 9.55 -0.03 -8.00
CA GLU A 125 9.86 1.32 -8.48
C GLU A 125 11.36 1.62 -8.35
N LEU A 126 11.97 1.25 -7.22
CA LEU A 126 13.41 1.34 -7.02
C LEU A 126 14.20 0.55 -8.08
N SER A 127 13.78 -0.67 -8.38
CA SER A 127 14.39 -1.49 -9.45
C SER A 127 14.28 -0.80 -10.81
N LEU A 128 13.15 -0.17 -11.13
CA LEU A 128 13.01 0.57 -12.39
C LEU A 128 13.86 1.85 -12.42
N THR A 129 13.94 2.59 -11.31
CA THR A 129 14.65 3.87 -11.26
C THR A 129 16.15 3.66 -11.35
N THR A 130 16.65 2.69 -10.58
CA THR A 130 18.06 2.33 -10.49
C THR A 130 18.57 1.64 -11.76
N ASN A 131 17.81 0.69 -12.33
CA ASN A 131 18.27 -0.08 -13.51
C ASN A 131 18.22 0.71 -14.83
N ASN A 132 17.66 1.92 -14.84
CA ASN A 132 17.61 2.78 -16.01
C ASN A 132 18.45 4.04 -15.77
N ASN A 133 19.61 4.08 -16.44
CA ASN A 133 20.59 5.17 -16.34
C ASN A 133 20.07 6.52 -16.85
N ASN A 134 18.89 6.58 -17.47
CA ASN A 134 18.27 7.82 -17.93
C ASN A 134 17.46 8.54 -16.85
N ASN A 135 17.16 7.89 -15.72
CA ASN A 135 16.48 8.55 -14.62
C ASN A 135 17.44 9.50 -13.89
N ASN A 136 16.93 10.65 -13.45
CA ASN A 136 17.73 11.59 -12.67
C ASN A 136 18.03 11.00 -11.28
N GLU A 137 19.04 11.56 -10.62
CA GLU A 137 19.46 11.11 -9.29
C GLU A 137 18.36 11.35 -8.24
N ASP A 138 17.56 12.42 -8.37
CA ASP A 138 16.49 12.75 -7.43
C ASP A 138 15.40 11.64 -7.39
N ASP A 139 15.01 11.09 -8.53
CA ASP A 139 14.03 10.02 -8.65
C ASP A 139 14.55 8.72 -8.02
N LYS A 140 15.84 8.43 -8.19
CA LYS A 140 16.50 7.29 -7.52
C LYS A 140 16.51 7.50 -6.01
N ASP A 141 16.83 8.70 -5.55
CA ASP A 141 16.91 9.04 -4.13
C ASP A 141 15.54 8.96 -3.44
N ILE A 142 14.48 9.42 -4.10
CA ILE A 142 13.10 9.27 -3.63
C ILE A 142 12.73 7.79 -3.51
N ALA A 143 13.02 6.98 -4.52
CA ALA A 143 12.72 5.55 -4.50
C ALA A 143 13.49 4.81 -3.40
N TRP A 144 14.76 5.17 -3.18
CA TRP A 144 15.58 4.65 -2.09
C TRP A 144 15.00 5.02 -0.72
N ALA A 145 14.60 6.29 -0.54
CA ALA A 145 14.03 6.76 0.73
C ALA A 145 12.72 6.03 1.07
N GLU A 146 11.82 5.90 0.09
CA GLU A 146 10.55 5.19 0.28
C GLU A 146 10.78 3.70 0.60
N THR A 147 11.63 3.04 -0.18
CA THR A 147 11.96 1.62 0.03
C THR A 147 12.61 1.38 1.38
N THR A 148 13.50 2.29 1.82
CA THR A 148 14.16 2.20 3.14
C THR A 148 13.15 2.33 4.27
N ALA A 149 12.20 3.26 4.17
CA ALA A 149 11.16 3.46 5.19
C ALA A 149 10.28 2.21 5.37
N TYR A 150 9.87 1.58 4.26
CA TYR A 150 9.12 0.32 4.32
C TYR A 150 9.99 -0.84 4.80
N SER A 151 11.25 -0.92 4.37
CA SER A 151 12.20 -1.94 4.83
C SER A 151 12.37 -1.89 6.35
N ALA A 152 12.52 -0.71 6.93
CA ALA A 152 12.61 -0.52 8.38
C ALA A 152 11.36 -1.03 9.13
N SER A 153 10.21 -1.09 8.47
CA SER A 153 8.95 -1.55 9.05
C SER A 153 8.72 -3.06 8.85
N VAL A 154 9.13 -3.62 7.70
CA VAL A 154 8.89 -5.04 7.36
C VAL A 154 10.01 -5.95 7.86
N LEU A 155 11.27 -5.53 7.75
CA LEU A 155 12.42 -6.37 8.09
C LEU A 155 12.40 -6.89 9.54
N PRO A 156 11.95 -6.13 10.56
CA PRO A 156 11.80 -6.69 11.91
C PRO A 156 10.84 -7.88 11.96
N LEU A 157 9.75 -7.85 11.19
CA LEU A 157 8.80 -8.99 11.11
C LEU A 157 9.46 -10.21 10.47
N LEU A 158 10.29 -9.99 9.44
CA LEU A 158 11.03 -11.07 8.78
C LEU A 158 12.19 -11.58 9.63
N TYR A 159 12.82 -10.73 10.44
CA TYR A 159 13.90 -11.11 11.34
C TYR A 159 13.44 -12.15 12.37
N ASP A 160 12.22 -11.98 12.90
CA ASP A 160 11.59 -12.95 13.80
C ASP A 160 11.33 -14.31 13.11
N CYS A 161 11.18 -14.31 11.78
CA CYS A 161 10.99 -15.53 10.98
C CYS A 161 12.31 -16.18 10.55
N ASN A 162 13.27 -15.38 10.09
CA ASN A 162 14.60 -15.80 9.68
C ASN A 162 15.58 -14.61 9.71
N ILE A 163 16.48 -14.65 10.69
CA ILE A 163 17.54 -13.66 10.87
C ILE A 163 18.45 -13.50 9.64
N HIS A 164 18.84 -14.60 8.99
CA HIS A 164 19.83 -14.56 7.91
C HIS A 164 19.27 -13.88 6.66
N ASP A 165 18.07 -14.26 6.23
CA ASP A 165 17.43 -13.67 5.06
C ASP A 165 17.02 -12.21 5.34
N ALA A 166 16.57 -11.88 6.56
CA ALA A 166 16.27 -10.50 6.94
C ALA A 166 17.50 -9.60 6.90
N VAL A 167 18.64 -10.05 7.45
CA VAL A 167 19.91 -9.31 7.38
C VAL A 167 20.41 -9.18 5.95
N HIS A 168 20.23 -10.22 5.13
CA HIS A 168 20.62 -10.18 3.72
C HIS A 168 19.76 -9.20 2.93
N LEU A 169 18.43 -9.24 3.07
CA LEU A 169 17.51 -8.26 2.47
C LEU A 169 17.84 -6.84 2.92
N HIS A 170 18.15 -6.64 4.20
CA HIS A 170 18.62 -5.35 4.69
C HIS A 170 19.90 -4.89 3.99
N SER A 171 20.86 -5.79 3.75
CA SER A 171 22.09 -5.43 3.04
C SER A 171 21.86 -5.01 1.60
N LEU A 172 20.91 -5.64 0.90
CA LEU A 172 20.53 -5.29 -0.47
C LEU A 172 19.80 -3.95 -0.55
N LEU A 173 19.04 -3.60 0.49
CA LEU A 173 18.17 -2.42 0.51
C LEU A 173 18.73 -1.25 1.35
N ARG A 174 19.96 -1.37 1.86
CA ARG A 174 20.62 -0.33 2.68
C ARG A 174 21.56 0.55 1.87
N PHE A 175 22.29 -0.02 0.93
CA PHE A 175 23.29 0.70 0.15
C PHE A 175 22.68 1.10 -1.19
N LYS A 176 22.95 2.32 -1.64
CA LYS A 176 22.61 2.74 -3.00
C LYS A 176 23.42 1.90 -3.99
N ASP A 177 22.81 0.81 -4.45
CA ASP A 177 23.29 -0.01 -5.55
C ASP A 177 22.76 0.56 -6.87
N ASP A 178 23.51 0.36 -7.95
CA ASP A 178 23.14 0.70 -9.33
C ASP A 178 22.29 -0.40 -9.99
N HIS A 179 22.08 -1.53 -9.29
CA HIS A 179 21.18 -2.57 -9.73
C HIS A 179 20.36 -3.20 -8.59
N ILE A 180 19.04 -3.29 -8.79
CA ILE A 180 18.14 -3.97 -7.84
C ILE A 180 17.35 -5.06 -8.54
N ASP A 181 17.52 -6.30 -8.06
CA ASP A 181 16.79 -7.48 -8.51
C ASP A 181 15.48 -7.63 -7.72
N TYR A 182 14.41 -7.05 -8.28
CA TYR A 182 13.07 -7.15 -7.72
C TYR A 182 12.59 -8.60 -7.59
N GLY A 183 12.87 -9.45 -8.58
CA GLY A 183 12.40 -10.83 -8.63
C GLY A 183 12.99 -11.65 -7.49
N TYR A 184 14.30 -11.52 -7.26
CA TYR A 184 15.00 -12.16 -6.14
C TYR A 184 14.49 -11.70 -4.78
N ILE A 185 14.31 -10.39 -4.59
CA ILE A 185 13.82 -9.82 -3.33
C ILE A 185 12.40 -10.31 -3.07
N LYS A 186 11.49 -10.18 -4.04
CA LYS A 186 10.11 -10.66 -3.94
C LYS A 186 10.07 -12.14 -3.59
N PHE A 187 10.79 -12.98 -4.33
CA PHE A 187 10.85 -14.42 -4.07
C PHE A 187 11.32 -14.73 -2.65
N THR A 188 12.32 -14.00 -2.15
CA THR A 188 12.84 -14.19 -0.80
C THR A 188 11.81 -13.81 0.27
N VAL A 189 11.10 -12.70 0.07
CA VAL A 189 10.04 -12.24 1.00
C VAL A 189 8.85 -13.19 1.01
N GLU A 190 8.44 -13.71 -0.15
CA GLU A 190 7.30 -14.62 -0.30
C GLU A 190 7.44 -15.93 0.49
N LYS A 191 8.68 -16.40 0.73
CA LYS A 191 8.95 -17.57 1.58
C LYS A 191 8.39 -17.42 3.01
N TYR A 192 8.31 -16.18 3.50
CA TYR A 192 7.98 -15.87 4.89
C TYR A 192 6.53 -15.45 5.11
N TYR A 193 5.72 -15.40 4.06
CA TYR A 193 4.30 -15.09 4.16
C TYR A 193 3.55 -15.92 5.23
N PRO A 194 3.74 -17.25 5.32
CA PRO A 194 3.10 -18.05 6.36
C PRO A 194 3.48 -17.61 7.78
N CYS A 195 4.76 -17.22 8.00
CA CYS A 195 5.24 -16.81 9.31
C CYS A 195 4.62 -15.47 9.77
N ILE A 196 4.51 -14.50 8.85
CA ILE A 196 3.89 -13.20 9.13
C ILE A 196 2.36 -13.20 8.93
N ASN A 197 1.74 -14.38 8.76
CA ASN A 197 0.31 -14.61 8.59
C ASN A 197 -0.34 -13.93 7.37
N VAL A 198 0.39 -13.73 6.29
CA VAL A 198 -0.18 -13.27 5.00
C VAL A 198 -0.18 -14.40 3.98
N THR A 199 -0.91 -14.24 2.88
CA THR A 199 -0.96 -15.25 1.80
C THR A 199 -0.60 -14.63 0.47
N CYS A 200 -0.18 -15.46 -0.48
CA CYS A 200 0.15 -15.01 -1.83
C CYS A 200 -1.03 -14.30 -2.49
N ALA A 201 -2.24 -14.85 -2.33
CA ALA A 201 -3.45 -14.23 -2.85
C ALA A 201 -3.68 -12.84 -2.25
N MET A 202 -3.51 -12.68 -0.93
CA MET A 202 -3.71 -11.39 -0.25
C MET A 202 -2.75 -10.31 -0.74
N VAL A 203 -1.49 -10.67 -0.98
CA VAL A 203 -0.48 -9.70 -1.43
C VAL A 203 -0.63 -9.39 -2.91
N GLY A 204 -0.93 -10.38 -3.75
CA GLY A 204 -1.02 -10.21 -5.20
C GLY A 204 0.34 -10.11 -5.87
N GLY A 205 0.39 -9.43 -7.02
CA GLY A 205 1.59 -9.33 -7.83
C GLY A 205 1.59 -8.09 -8.72
N ALA A 206 2.76 -7.53 -9.02
CA ALA A 206 2.80 -6.27 -9.76
C ALA A 206 2.25 -6.44 -11.18
N TYR A 207 1.18 -5.70 -11.49
CA TYR A 207 0.36 -5.88 -12.67
C TYR A 207 0.46 -4.70 -13.63
N ASN A 208 0.64 -5.01 -14.91
CA ASN A 208 0.59 -4.05 -16.00
C ASN A 208 -0.79 -4.09 -16.66
N ALA A 209 -1.65 -3.13 -16.31
CA ALA A 209 -2.99 -3.02 -16.88
C ALA A 209 -2.97 -2.80 -18.41
N GLY A 210 -1.98 -2.06 -18.93
CA GLY A 210 -1.84 -1.80 -20.37
C GLY A 210 -1.47 -3.05 -21.17
N ALA A 211 -0.66 -3.93 -20.60
CA ALA A 211 -0.28 -5.21 -21.21
C ALA A 211 -1.23 -6.38 -20.84
N ASN A 212 -2.19 -6.13 -19.95
CA ASN A 212 -3.08 -7.16 -19.37
C ASN A 212 -2.31 -8.38 -18.82
N ALA A 213 -1.17 -8.14 -18.19
CA ALA A 213 -0.25 -9.17 -17.72
C ALA A 213 0.48 -8.71 -16.45
N TYR A 214 0.98 -9.65 -15.65
CA TYR A 214 1.94 -9.31 -14.59
C TYR A 214 3.27 -8.91 -15.23
N TYR A 215 4.02 -8.05 -14.54
CA TYR A 215 5.42 -7.82 -14.90
C TYR A 215 6.22 -9.11 -14.73
N GLU A 216 7.36 -9.21 -15.41
CA GLU A 216 8.27 -10.35 -15.29
C GLU A 216 8.68 -10.58 -13.82
N TYR A 217 8.60 -11.83 -13.38
CA TYR A 217 8.85 -12.28 -11.99
C TYR A 217 7.95 -11.63 -10.92
N ALA A 218 6.89 -10.94 -11.33
CA ALA A 218 5.99 -10.20 -10.45
C ALA A 218 4.64 -10.87 -10.24
N GLU A 219 4.40 -12.06 -10.79
CA GLU A 219 3.17 -12.81 -10.56
C GLU A 219 2.98 -13.18 -9.08
N PRO A 220 1.74 -13.28 -8.58
CA PRO A 220 1.49 -13.77 -7.23
C PRO A 220 2.10 -15.17 -7.05
N CYS A 221 2.75 -15.39 -5.90
CA CYS A 221 3.18 -16.73 -5.54
C CYS A 221 2.00 -17.71 -5.36
N LYS A 222 2.31 -18.97 -5.10
CA LYS A 222 1.31 -19.98 -4.72
C LYS A 222 1.48 -20.32 -3.27
N ASP A 223 0.41 -20.21 -2.51
CA ASP A 223 0.41 -20.70 -1.14
C ASP A 223 0.62 -22.21 -1.17
N ASN A 224 1.63 -22.69 -0.44
CA ASN A 224 1.86 -24.11 -0.27
C ASN A 224 0.69 -24.70 0.54
N ASN A 225 -0.34 -25.20 -0.14
CA ASN A 225 -1.34 -26.06 0.48
C ASN A 225 -0.62 -27.32 0.96
N SER A 226 -0.11 -27.29 2.21
CA SER A 226 0.33 -28.49 2.91
C SER A 226 -0.91 -29.34 3.28
N ASN A 227 -1.58 -29.87 2.27
CA ASN A 227 -2.31 -31.13 2.38
C ASN A 227 -1.33 -32.26 2.07
N ASN A 228 -0.37 -32.49 2.95
CA ASN A 228 0.38 -33.75 2.95
C ASN A 228 -0.49 -34.83 3.63
N ASN A 229 -1.60 -35.19 2.96
CA ASN A 229 -2.22 -36.49 3.13
C ASN A 229 -1.37 -37.51 2.36
N ASN A 230 -0.20 -37.86 2.89
CA ASN A 230 0.50 -39.06 2.46
C ASN A 230 -0.13 -40.26 3.16
N ASN A 231 -1.25 -40.71 2.60
CA ASN A 231 -1.79 -42.04 2.84
C ASN A 231 -0.84 -43.06 2.23
N ASN A 232 -0.13 -43.80 3.09
CA ASN A 232 0.35 -45.14 2.80
C ASN A 232 0.10 -46.04 4.02
N ASN A 233 -1.06 -46.73 3.97
CA ASN A 233 -1.36 -48.07 4.44
C ASN A 233 -1.00 -48.46 5.89
N HIS A 234 -1.99 -48.45 6.79
CA HIS A 234 -2.27 -49.63 7.60
C HIS A 234 -3.74 -49.70 8.09
N ALA A 235 -4.45 -50.68 7.55
CA ALA A 235 -5.62 -51.42 8.07
C ALA A 235 -6.79 -50.69 8.77
N SER A 236 -7.95 -50.84 8.13
CA SER A 236 -9.33 -50.75 8.62
C SER A 236 -9.54 -51.29 10.05
N VAL A 237 -10.13 -50.47 10.93
CA VAL A 237 -11.15 -50.92 11.90
C VAL A 237 -12.19 -49.81 12.09
N THR A 238 -13.44 -50.17 11.85
CA THR A 238 -14.68 -49.43 12.08
C THR A 238 -14.97 -49.25 13.57
N ALA A 239 -15.28 -48.04 14.05
CA ALA A 239 -16.17 -47.83 15.20
C ALA A 239 -16.63 -46.36 15.32
N THR A 240 -17.92 -46.20 15.55
CA THR A 240 -18.73 -44.99 15.81
C THR A 240 -18.48 -44.37 17.20
N PRO A 241 -19.08 -43.19 17.53
CA PRO A 241 -18.44 -42.15 18.33
C PRO A 241 -18.80 -42.21 19.81
N SER A 242 -17.86 -41.84 20.69
CA SER A 242 -18.13 -41.20 21.98
C SER A 242 -16.83 -40.80 22.70
N ALA A 243 -16.97 -39.82 23.59
CA ALA A 243 -16.05 -39.39 24.65
C ALA A 243 -15.01 -38.29 24.32
N VAL A 244 -15.35 -37.11 24.84
CA VAL A 244 -14.46 -36.01 25.25
C VAL A 244 -13.25 -36.54 26.04
N PRO A 245 -12.07 -35.93 25.89
CA PRO A 245 -11.30 -35.65 27.10
C PRO A 245 -10.59 -34.29 27.15
N ALA A 246 -10.71 -33.71 28.35
CA ALA A 246 -9.65 -33.09 29.15
C ALA A 246 -8.83 -31.91 28.59
N VAL A 247 -9.21 -30.74 29.12
CA VAL A 247 -8.39 -29.60 29.56
C VAL A 247 -6.88 -29.90 29.67
N LEU A 248 -6.07 -29.22 28.84
CA LEU A 248 -4.64 -29.04 29.07
C LEU A 248 -4.37 -27.60 29.53
N LYS A 249 -3.70 -27.51 30.68
CA LYS A 249 -3.31 -26.31 31.43
C LYS A 249 -2.13 -25.60 30.73
N PRO A 250 -2.07 -24.26 30.68
CA PRO A 250 -0.93 -23.57 30.06
C PRO A 250 0.31 -23.67 30.95
N ARG A 251 1.41 -24.15 30.35
CA ARG A 251 2.76 -24.14 30.94
C ARG A 251 3.38 -22.76 30.67
N GLY A 252 3.47 -21.95 31.72
CA GLY A 252 4.28 -20.73 31.70
C GLY A 252 5.76 -21.08 31.62
N SER A 253 6.49 -20.37 30.75
CA SER A 253 7.94 -20.33 30.76
C SER A 253 8.40 -18.91 31.14
N PRO A 254 9.51 -18.75 31.88
CA PRO A 254 9.89 -17.49 32.50
C PRO A 254 10.47 -16.49 31.49
N LEU A 255 10.10 -15.23 31.67
CA LEU A 255 10.78 -14.07 31.10
C LEU A 255 12.21 -14.00 31.64
N ASN A 256 13.21 -13.97 30.75
CA ASN A 256 14.55 -13.52 31.08
C ASN A 256 14.77 -12.11 30.50
N PRO A 257 15.43 -11.20 31.24
CA PRO A 257 15.55 -9.80 30.84
C PRO A 257 16.53 -9.61 29.67
N LYS A 258 16.10 -8.74 28.76
CA LYS A 258 16.79 -8.23 27.56
C LYS A 258 18.15 -7.60 27.91
N PRO A 259 19.26 -7.96 27.25
CA PRO A 259 20.46 -7.14 27.27
C PRO A 259 20.29 -5.96 26.31
N SER A 260 20.50 -4.75 26.84
CA SER A 260 20.60 -3.50 26.11
C SER A 260 21.81 -3.54 25.18
N MET A 261 21.60 -3.31 23.88
CA MET A 261 22.69 -3.18 22.91
C MET A 261 23.16 -1.73 22.89
N GLU A 262 24.36 -1.49 23.43
CA GLU A 262 25.12 -0.26 23.25
C GLU A 262 25.58 -0.14 21.79
N ILE A 263 25.43 1.06 21.23
CA ILE A 263 25.90 1.44 19.90
C ILE A 263 27.40 1.76 20.02
N PRO A 264 28.30 1.12 19.24
CA PRO A 264 29.70 1.52 19.23
C PRO A 264 29.88 2.85 18.51
N VAL A 265 30.48 3.81 19.20
CA VAL A 265 31.01 5.06 18.65
C VAL A 265 32.17 4.71 17.70
N ALA A 266 32.07 5.13 16.45
CA ALA A 266 33.18 5.07 15.51
C ALA A 266 34.16 6.21 15.82
N ASN A 267 35.41 5.86 16.08
CA ASN A 267 36.51 6.81 16.24
C ASN A 267 36.94 7.37 14.88
N GLU A 268 37.10 8.69 14.83
CA GLU A 268 37.79 9.41 13.77
C GLU A 268 39.26 8.97 13.72
N GLU A 269 39.72 8.46 12.58
CA GLU A 269 41.14 8.50 12.21
C GLU A 269 41.32 9.27 10.90
N ASN A 270 41.98 10.41 11.06
CA ASN A 270 42.53 11.27 10.04
C ASN A 270 43.42 10.48 9.07
N ASN A 271 43.21 10.64 7.76
CA ASN A 271 44.30 10.58 6.79
C ASN A 271 44.08 11.61 5.68
N ASN A 272 44.81 12.71 5.87
CA ASN A 272 44.96 13.82 4.95
C ASN A 272 46.13 13.47 4.02
N ALA A 273 45.88 13.33 2.72
CA ALA A 273 46.93 13.29 1.71
C ALA A 273 46.45 14.08 0.49
N GLY A 274 46.88 15.33 0.42
CA GLY A 274 46.65 16.20 -0.72
C GLY A 274 47.50 15.82 -1.92
N SER A 275 47.02 16.17 -3.10
CA SER A 275 47.88 16.54 -4.22
C SER A 275 47.15 17.53 -5.13
N ASN A 276 47.76 18.71 -5.26
CA ASN A 276 47.39 19.81 -6.14
C ASN A 276 47.75 19.50 -7.60
N HIS A 277 46.91 19.98 -8.52
CA HIS A 277 47.24 20.65 -9.79
C HIS A 277 45.92 20.92 -10.53
N HIS A 278 45.70 21.95 -11.35
CA HIS A 278 46.26 23.28 -11.61
C HIS A 278 45.30 23.87 -12.68
N HIS A 279 45.16 25.19 -12.75
CA HIS A 279 44.25 25.91 -13.67
C HIS A 279 44.32 25.50 -15.15
N HIS A 280 43.15 25.50 -15.82
CA HIS A 280 43.00 26.16 -17.13
C HIS A 280 41.59 26.76 -17.28
N HIS A 281 41.57 28.08 -17.42
CA HIS A 281 40.57 28.81 -18.21
C HIS A 281 40.72 28.34 -19.66
N ASP A 282 39.61 28.13 -20.37
CA ASP A 282 39.44 28.62 -21.75
C ASP A 282 37.96 28.63 -22.10
N ASP A 283 37.60 29.73 -22.76
CA ASP A 283 36.33 30.05 -23.38
C ASP A 283 36.05 29.17 -24.62
N ASP A 284 34.79 29.25 -25.06
CA ASP A 284 34.29 29.08 -26.43
C ASP A 284 33.59 27.78 -26.86
N THR A 285 32.39 28.03 -27.43
CA THR A 285 31.65 27.27 -28.46
C THR A 285 30.83 26.05 -28.01
N TRP A 286 29.56 26.32 -27.69
CA TRP A 286 28.47 25.34 -27.73
C TRP A 286 27.99 25.16 -29.18
N ASP A 287 28.52 24.15 -29.87
CA ASP A 287 27.83 23.58 -31.03
C ASP A 287 26.77 22.58 -30.53
N GLU A 288 25.51 22.91 -30.80
CA GLU A 288 24.36 22.03 -30.57
C GLU A 288 24.39 20.83 -31.53
N GLU A 289 24.75 19.64 -31.03
CA GLU A 289 24.35 18.39 -31.69
C GLU A 289 23.20 17.73 -30.92
N SER A 290 21.97 18.04 -31.34
CA SER A 290 20.75 17.36 -30.90
C SER A 290 20.62 15.95 -31.50
N PRO A 291 20.07 14.96 -30.77
CA PRO A 291 19.93 13.58 -31.25
C PRO A 291 18.92 13.43 -32.41
N LYS A 292 19.33 12.64 -33.42
CA LYS A 292 18.71 12.45 -34.76
C LYS A 292 17.33 11.74 -34.81
N ILE A 293 16.52 11.75 -33.75
CA ILE A 293 15.17 11.13 -33.76
C ILE A 293 14.03 12.18 -33.89
N ILE A 294 14.34 13.48 -33.85
CA ILE A 294 13.36 14.58 -34.02
C ILE A 294 13.61 15.35 -35.32
N ARG A 295 13.82 14.66 -36.45
CA ARG A 295 13.97 15.34 -37.76
C ARG A 295 13.09 14.83 -38.90
N GLN A 296 12.19 13.87 -38.64
CA GLN A 296 11.27 13.40 -39.69
C GLN A 296 9.83 13.93 -39.62
N ASN A 297 9.38 14.51 -38.50
CA ASN A 297 7.96 14.86 -38.31
C ASN A 297 7.70 16.33 -37.91
N GLU A 298 8.66 17.23 -38.10
CA GLU A 298 8.47 18.65 -37.71
C GLU A 298 7.33 19.33 -38.48
N HIS A 299 7.17 18.99 -39.77
CA HIS A 299 6.05 19.47 -40.58
C HIS A 299 4.71 18.86 -40.16
N ALA A 300 4.68 17.58 -39.79
CA ALA A 300 3.45 16.91 -39.35
C ALA A 300 2.95 17.48 -38.01
N ILE A 301 3.86 17.76 -37.07
CA ILE A 301 3.53 18.35 -35.77
C ILE A 301 3.03 19.79 -35.92
N LYS A 302 3.67 20.61 -36.76
CA LYS A 302 3.22 21.98 -37.03
C LYS A 302 1.82 22.02 -37.66
N VAL A 303 1.51 21.10 -38.58
CA VAL A 303 0.17 21.00 -39.18
C VAL A 303 -0.88 20.55 -38.15
N LEU A 304 -0.54 19.62 -37.26
CA LEU A 304 -1.46 19.14 -36.23
C LEU A 304 -1.82 20.24 -35.22
N ILE A 305 -0.84 21.06 -34.81
CA ILE A 305 -1.06 22.19 -33.89
C ILE A 305 -1.98 23.24 -34.53
N ILE A 306 -1.79 23.57 -35.81
CA ILE A 306 -2.65 24.52 -36.54
C ILE A 306 -4.08 23.98 -36.67
N MET A 307 -4.25 22.69 -36.97
CA MET A 307 -5.56 22.03 -37.09
C MET A 307 -6.32 22.02 -35.77
N VAL A 308 -5.65 21.71 -34.66
CA VAL A 308 -6.25 21.73 -33.31
C VAL A 308 -6.60 23.16 -32.90
N GLY A 309 -5.74 24.14 -33.22
CA GLY A 309 -6.02 25.56 -32.98
C GLY A 309 -7.24 26.07 -33.75
N ALA A 310 -7.37 25.71 -35.03
CA ALA A 310 -8.52 26.08 -35.86
C ALA A 310 -9.84 25.47 -35.35
N LEU A 311 -9.80 24.23 -34.88
CA LEU A 311 -10.93 23.53 -34.26
C LEU A 311 -11.39 24.23 -32.97
N TRP A 312 -10.44 24.63 -32.12
CA TRP A 312 -10.73 25.36 -30.89
C TRP A 312 -11.37 26.72 -31.16
N VAL A 313 -10.86 27.47 -32.14
CA VAL A 313 -11.42 28.77 -32.54
C VAL A 313 -12.83 28.61 -33.12
N ALA A 314 -13.06 27.59 -33.96
CA ALA A 314 -14.40 27.30 -34.48
C ALA A 314 -15.40 26.95 -33.36
N LEU A 315 -14.96 26.24 -32.33
CA LEU A 315 -15.79 25.86 -31.17
C LEU A 315 -16.14 27.08 -30.31
N LEU A 316 -15.20 28.02 -30.13
CA LEU A 316 -15.46 29.29 -29.45
C LEU A 316 -16.43 30.17 -30.22
N ILE A 317 -16.29 30.27 -31.55
CA ILE A 317 -17.22 31.02 -32.41
C ILE A 317 -18.63 30.43 -32.33
N ALA A 318 -18.76 29.10 -32.40
CA ALA A 318 -20.04 28.42 -32.24
C ALA A 318 -20.68 28.70 -30.86
N CYS A 319 -19.88 28.72 -29.80
CA CYS A 319 -20.36 29.01 -28.45
C CYS A 319 -20.87 30.46 -28.32
N VAL A 320 -20.18 31.43 -28.93
CA VAL A 320 -20.62 32.85 -28.97
C VAL A 320 -21.92 33.01 -29.76
N LEU A 321 -22.07 32.29 -30.88
CA LEU A 321 -23.30 32.33 -31.69
C LEU A 321 -24.50 31.70 -30.96
N LEU A 322 -24.27 30.71 -30.08
CA LEU A 322 -25.33 30.12 -29.25
C LEU A 322 -25.82 31.07 -28.15
N ILE A 323 -24.94 31.94 -27.64
CA ILE A 323 -25.28 32.94 -26.60
C ILE A 323 -26.08 34.12 -27.17
N GLN A 324 -26.00 34.39 -28.48
CA GLN A 324 -26.74 35.50 -29.11
C GLN A 324 -28.21 35.18 -29.44
N ARG A 325 -28.74 34.00 -29.11
CA ARG A 325 -30.18 33.73 -29.26
C ARG A 325 -30.97 34.51 -28.20
N PRO A 326 -31.92 35.38 -28.57
CA PRO A 326 -32.72 36.12 -27.60
C PRO A 326 -33.65 35.17 -26.81
N HIS A 327 -33.51 35.21 -25.48
CA HIS A 327 -34.41 34.55 -24.54
C HIS A 327 -35.80 35.21 -24.59
N ASN A 328 -36.82 34.42 -24.92
CA ASN A 328 -38.23 34.80 -24.76
C ASN A 328 -38.65 34.43 -23.33
N PRO A 329 -39.10 35.36 -22.47
CA PRO A 329 -39.52 35.03 -21.12
C PRO A 329 -41.00 34.59 -21.09
N THR A 330 -41.26 33.38 -20.61
CA THR A 330 -42.59 32.97 -20.11
C THR A 330 -42.68 33.21 -18.60
N PRO A 331 -43.88 33.55 -18.05
CA PRO A 331 -44.02 33.99 -16.67
C PRO A 331 -44.07 32.83 -15.68
N GLN A 332 -43.54 33.08 -14.48
CA GLN A 332 -43.55 32.16 -13.35
C GLN A 332 -44.92 32.10 -12.67
N LEU A 333 -45.35 30.89 -12.31
CA LEU A 333 -46.45 30.61 -11.40
C LEU A 333 -45.91 30.09 -10.06
N PHE A 334 -46.39 30.71 -8.98
CA PHE A 334 -46.66 30.16 -7.64
C PHE A 334 -45.48 29.73 -6.73
N TRP A 335 -45.22 30.56 -5.73
CA TRP A 335 -45.03 30.14 -4.34
C TRP A 335 -45.73 31.14 -3.39
N GLN A 336 -46.77 30.68 -2.68
CA GLN A 336 -47.34 31.37 -1.51
C GLN A 336 -46.71 30.79 -0.21
N PRO A 337 -46.63 31.57 0.88
CA PRO A 337 -46.07 31.12 2.16
C PRO A 337 -47.06 30.27 2.97
N ARG A 338 -46.48 29.37 3.76
CA ARG A 338 -47.09 28.35 4.63
C ARG A 338 -47.80 28.98 5.83
N GLU A 339 -49.11 28.79 5.94
CA GLU A 339 -49.90 29.08 7.15
C GLU A 339 -49.67 28.04 8.26
N GLU A 340 -49.66 28.54 9.49
CA GLU A 340 -49.64 27.82 10.76
C GLU A 340 -50.88 26.94 10.92
N ARG A 341 -50.70 25.73 11.47
CA ARG A 341 -51.80 24.99 12.11
C ARG A 341 -51.45 24.72 13.56
N GLN A 342 -52.07 25.50 14.45
CA GLN A 342 -52.46 25.04 15.76
C GLN A 342 -53.58 24.00 15.60
N PHE A 343 -53.54 22.92 16.37
CA PHE A 343 -54.75 22.27 16.86
C PHE A 343 -54.53 21.80 18.30
N THR A 344 -55.48 22.25 19.11
CA THR A 344 -55.89 21.83 20.46
C THR A 344 -55.95 20.34 20.68
#